data_AF-A0A329E973-F1
#
_entry.id   AF-A0A329E973-F1
#
_cell.length_a   1.000
_cell.length_b   1.000
_cell.length_c   1.000
_cell.angle_alpha   90.00
_cell.angle_beta   90.00
_cell.angle_gamma   90.00
#
_symmetry.space_group_name_H-M   'P 1'
#
loop_
_entity.id
_entity.type
_entity.pdbx_description
1 polymer ?
#
loop_
_entity_poly.entity_id
_entity_poly.type
_entity_poly.pdbx_seq_one_letter_code
_entity_poly.pdbx_strand_id
1 'polypeptide(L)'
;MSREIVEVYADWQPIEAPLLIGLLSYSDSSRGGVFSFAYDKAFLTSAYRLQIDPILTLHSGELYNDEADKNFRTFLDSSPDRWGRILMQRRAAIEARKGIRAASRLNELDYLLGVHDTYRMGGIRFKRTGSAAFLDDSAEFAAPPMASLRELEYAAIQIEKDDNIDSDEYYRWLKMLISPGSSLGGARPKACVADEQGQLWIAK
;
A
#
# COMPACT_ATOMS: atom_id res chain seq x y z
N MET A 1 14.29 3.21 19.14
CA MET A 1 13.45 3.66 18.01
C MET A 1 14.04 3.01 16.77
N SER A 2 13.30 2.12 16.12
CA SER A 2 13.69 1.59 14.81
C SER A 2 13.32 2.63 13.75
N ARG A 3 14.27 2.92 12.86
CA ARG A 3 14.05 3.76 11.69
C ARG A 3 14.14 2.86 10.46
N GLU A 4 13.08 2.86 9.68
CA GLU A 4 12.98 2.12 8.42
C GLU A 4 13.08 3.08 7.25
N ILE A 5 13.68 2.64 6.15
CA ILE A 5 13.88 3.44 4.94
C ILE A 5 13.28 2.68 3.75
N VAL A 6 12.55 3.42 2.92
CA VAL A 6 11.90 2.95 1.71
C VAL A 6 12.27 3.89 0.57
N GLU A 7 12.64 3.32 -0.56
CA GLU A 7 12.89 4.04 -1.80
C GLU A 7 11.55 4.33 -2.49
N VAL A 8 11.37 5.58 -2.92
CA VAL A 8 10.17 6.07 -3.60
C VAL A 8 10.51 6.36 -5.06
N TYR A 9 9.78 5.75 -5.98
CA TYR A 9 10.03 5.83 -7.43
C TYR A 9 8.86 6.48 -8.17
N ALA A 10 9.18 7.24 -9.21
CA ALA A 10 8.27 7.77 -10.20
C ALA A 10 8.19 6.81 -11.38
N ASP A 11 6.97 6.39 -11.72
CA ASP A 11 6.65 5.52 -12.84
C ASP A 11 5.36 6.01 -13.51
N TRP A 12 5.44 7.21 -14.10
CA TRP A 12 4.36 7.85 -14.83
C TRP A 12 4.87 8.39 -16.17
N GLN A 13 3.98 8.55 -17.15
CA GLN A 13 4.36 9.11 -18.44
C GLN A 13 4.88 10.56 -18.31
N PRO A 14 5.97 10.94 -19.00
CA PRO A 14 6.67 10.20 -20.05
C PRO A 14 7.96 9.49 -19.57
N ILE A 15 8.10 9.16 -18.29
CA ILE A 15 9.28 8.46 -17.75
C ILE A 15 9.30 7.02 -18.31
N GLU A 16 10.38 6.65 -19.01
CA GLU A 16 10.49 5.32 -19.65
C GLU A 16 10.81 4.19 -18.67
N ALA A 17 11.55 4.49 -17.60
CA ALA A 17 11.94 3.54 -16.58
C ALA A 17 11.84 4.18 -15.19
N PRO A 18 11.42 3.43 -14.15
CA PRO A 18 11.19 3.99 -12.83
C PRO A 18 12.36 4.84 -12.32
N LEU A 19 12.07 6.11 -12.01
CA LEU A 19 13.05 7.09 -11.57
C LEU A 19 12.98 7.25 -10.05
N LEU A 20 14.10 7.06 -9.34
CA LEU A 20 14.15 7.28 -7.90
C LEU A 20 13.85 8.75 -7.58
N ILE A 21 12.76 9.01 -6.88
CA ILE A 21 12.35 10.35 -6.42
C ILE A 21 13.11 10.72 -5.15
N GLY A 22 13.28 9.76 -4.25
CA GLY A 22 13.88 9.99 -2.95
C GLY A 22 13.66 8.85 -1.96
N LEU A 23 13.95 9.14 -0.70
CA LEU A 23 13.88 8.20 0.41
C LEU A 23 12.82 8.63 1.41
N LEU A 24 11.83 7.76 1.64
CA LEU A 24 10.87 7.87 2.72
C LEU A 24 11.40 7.12 3.94
N SER A 25 11.53 7.81 5.06
CA SER A 25 11.90 7.23 6.34
C SER A 25 10.70 7.21 7.27
N TYR A 26 10.56 6.14 8.06
CA TYR A 26 9.56 6.03 9.12
C TYR A 26 10.26 5.69 10.43
N SER A 27 10.02 6.50 11.46
CA SER A 27 10.52 6.25 12.81
C SER A 27 9.36 5.91 13.73
N ASP A 28 9.29 4.66 14.19
CA ASP A 28 8.18 4.23 15.05
C ASP A 28 8.35 4.74 16.49
N SER A 29 7.25 5.18 17.09
CA SER A 29 7.24 5.73 18.45
C SER A 29 5.97 5.34 19.21
N SER A 30 6.01 5.43 20.54
CA SER A 30 4.83 5.18 21.39
C SER A 30 3.69 6.18 21.15
N ARG A 31 3.95 7.31 20.49
CA ARG A 31 2.99 8.40 20.22
C ARG A 31 2.52 8.43 18.75
N GLY A 32 2.66 7.30 18.04
CA GLY A 32 2.51 7.24 16.59
C GLY A 32 3.82 7.62 15.90
N GLY A 33 4.24 6.84 14.91
CA GLY A 33 5.48 7.09 14.20
C GLY A 33 5.45 8.36 13.36
N VAL A 34 6.61 8.76 12.89
CA VAL A 34 6.83 9.99 12.13
C VAL A 34 7.45 9.64 10.79
N PHE A 35 6.87 10.17 9.71
CA PHE A 35 7.48 10.11 8.40
C PHE A 35 8.40 11.31 8.17
N SER A 36 9.52 11.04 7.50
CA SER A 36 10.38 12.05 6.92
C SER A 36 10.77 11.66 5.50
N PHE A 37 11.03 12.64 4.65
CA PHE A 37 11.33 12.41 3.25
C PHE A 37 12.51 13.27 2.80
N ALA A 38 13.39 12.69 1.99
CA ALA A 38 14.48 13.40 1.34
C ALA A 38 14.49 13.09 -0.16
N TYR A 39 14.43 14.13 -0.99
CA TYR A 39 14.56 13.98 -2.44
C TYR A 39 15.95 13.46 -2.83
N ASP A 40 15.99 12.63 -3.87
CA ASP A 40 17.21 12.23 -4.52
C ASP A 40 17.80 13.39 -5.34
N LYS A 41 19.14 13.51 -5.35
CA LYS A 41 19.82 14.60 -6.05
C LYS A 41 19.63 14.52 -7.57
N ALA A 42 19.61 13.31 -8.14
CA ALA A 42 19.39 13.12 -9.57
C ALA A 42 17.95 13.45 -9.94
N PHE A 43 16.97 13.17 -9.07
CA PHE A 43 15.59 13.60 -9.29
C PHE A 43 15.47 15.13 -9.33
N LEU A 44 16.06 15.83 -8.35
CA LEU A 44 16.03 17.29 -8.25
C LEU A 44 16.62 18.01 -9.48
N THR A 45 17.58 17.39 -10.16
CA THR A 45 18.22 17.92 -11.37
C THR A 45 17.66 17.35 -12.68
N SER A 46 16.75 16.37 -12.59
CA SER A 46 16.15 15.75 -13.77
C SER A 46 15.13 16.66 -14.48
N ALA A 47 14.87 16.36 -15.75
CA ALA A 47 13.78 16.98 -16.51
C ALA A 47 12.39 16.62 -15.95
N TYR A 48 12.29 15.56 -15.15
CA TYR A 48 11.06 15.05 -14.56
C TYR A 48 10.84 15.53 -13.12
N ARG A 49 11.67 16.46 -12.62
CA ARG A 49 11.53 17.00 -11.28
C ARG A 49 10.13 17.57 -11.08
N LEU A 50 9.46 17.11 -10.05
CA LEU A 50 8.10 17.51 -9.70
C LEU A 50 7.98 17.60 -8.19
N GLN A 51 7.38 18.68 -7.72
CA GLN A 51 6.98 18.76 -6.32
C GLN A 51 5.80 17.80 -6.10
N ILE A 52 6.08 16.63 -5.52
CA ILE A 52 5.11 15.53 -5.40
C ILE A 52 4.05 15.76 -4.30
N ASP A 53 4.31 16.69 -3.40
CA ASP A 53 3.43 17.07 -2.30
C ASP A 53 3.56 18.58 -2.01
N PRO A 54 2.48 19.29 -1.68
CA PRO A 54 2.52 20.71 -1.30
C PRO A 54 3.56 21.06 -0.23
N ILE A 55 3.86 20.18 0.74
CA ILE A 55 4.84 20.46 1.80
C ILE A 55 6.26 19.95 1.45
N LEU A 56 6.40 19.07 0.46
CA LEU A 56 7.69 18.56 0.00
C LEU A 56 8.31 19.50 -1.04
N THR A 57 8.71 20.70 -0.62
CA THR A 57 9.38 21.68 -1.49
C THR A 57 10.66 21.11 -2.11
N LEU A 58 10.94 21.44 -3.36
CA LEU A 58 12.07 20.90 -4.15
C LEU A 58 13.43 21.43 -3.68
N HIS A 59 13.94 20.88 -2.57
CA HIS A 59 15.27 21.17 -2.07
C HIS A 59 15.96 19.90 -1.56
N SER A 60 17.27 20.00 -1.40
CA SER A 60 18.06 18.97 -0.73
C SER A 60 17.89 19.07 0.78
N GLY A 61 17.59 17.95 1.43
CA GLY A 61 17.43 17.90 2.87
C GLY A 61 16.35 16.90 3.24
N GLU A 62 16.37 16.48 4.50
CA GLU A 62 15.31 15.67 5.05
C GLU A 62 14.23 16.59 5.63
N LEU A 63 12.99 16.41 5.17
CA LEU A 63 11.81 17.08 5.67
C LEU A 63 11.05 16.14 6.59
N TYR A 64 10.70 16.63 7.77
CA TYR A 64 9.81 15.94 8.71
C TYR A 64 8.41 16.52 8.57
N ASN A 65 7.39 15.67 8.61
CA ASN A 65 6.03 16.18 8.79
C ASN A 65 5.72 16.32 10.29
N ASP A 66 5.74 17.56 10.76
CA ASP A 66 5.45 17.94 12.15
C ASP A 66 3.96 18.16 12.42
N GLU A 67 3.08 18.01 11.42
CA GLU A 67 1.63 18.12 11.59
C GLU A 67 1.02 16.91 12.32
N ALA A 68 -0.20 17.08 12.85
CA ALA A 68 -0.89 16.06 13.67
C ALA A 68 -1.06 14.71 12.97
N ASP A 69 -1.18 14.71 11.63
CA ASP A 69 -1.34 13.50 10.81
C ASP A 69 0.01 12.84 10.45
N LYS A 70 1.15 13.49 10.75
CA LYS A 70 2.54 12.98 10.70
C LYS A 70 2.97 12.25 9.41
N ASN A 71 2.24 12.39 8.31
CA ASN A 71 2.50 11.75 7.02
C ASN A 71 2.26 12.73 5.84
N PHE A 72 2.94 12.53 4.72
CA PHE A 72 2.77 13.33 3.50
C PHE A 72 1.54 12.86 2.73
N ARG A 73 0.74 13.80 2.21
CA ARG A 73 -0.53 13.49 1.53
C ARG A 73 -0.32 12.63 0.30
N THR A 74 0.75 12.88 -0.44
CA THR A 74 1.13 12.08 -1.62
C THR A 74 1.28 10.58 -1.31
N PHE A 75 1.77 10.22 -0.11
CA PHE A 75 1.90 8.81 0.29
C PHE A 75 0.62 8.26 0.91
N LEU A 76 -0.23 9.12 1.49
CA LEU A 76 -1.57 8.73 1.93
C LEU A 76 -2.46 8.34 0.75
N ASP A 77 -2.32 9.00 -0.40
CA ASP A 77 -3.03 8.64 -1.63
C ASP A 77 -2.64 7.24 -2.13
N SER A 78 -1.43 6.77 -1.78
CA SER A 78 -0.92 5.42 -2.06
C SER A 78 -1.17 4.40 -0.93
N SER A 79 -1.81 4.84 0.16
CA SER A 79 -2.14 4.00 1.32
C SER A 79 -3.52 3.37 1.17
N PRO A 80 -3.80 2.26 1.88
CA PRO A 80 -5.10 1.62 1.82
C PRO A 80 -6.20 2.50 2.41
N ASP A 81 -7.38 2.40 1.82
CA ASP A 81 -8.60 3.02 2.33
C ASP A 81 -9.10 2.34 3.61
N ARG A 82 -10.26 2.76 4.13
CA ARG A 82 -10.79 2.18 5.38
C ARG A 82 -11.07 0.68 5.23
N TRP A 83 -11.56 0.24 4.07
CA TRP A 83 -11.83 -1.17 3.81
C TRP A 83 -10.53 -1.98 3.73
N GLY A 84 -9.56 -1.52 2.95
CA GLY A 84 -8.23 -2.13 2.84
C GLY A 84 -7.53 -2.24 4.20
N ARG A 85 -7.61 -1.19 5.03
CA ARG A 85 -7.07 -1.22 6.41
C ARG A 85 -7.75 -2.29 7.26
N ILE A 86 -9.07 -2.44 7.19
CA ILE A 86 -9.81 -3.50 7.91
C ILE A 86 -9.33 -4.88 7.48
N LEU A 87 -9.20 -5.11 6.17
CA LEU A 87 -8.73 -6.40 5.64
C LEU A 87 -7.31 -6.70 6.13
N MET A 88 -6.40 -5.72 6.04
CA MET A 88 -5.01 -5.87 6.49
C MET A 88 -4.92 -6.15 8.00
N GLN A 89 -5.69 -5.43 8.82
CA GLN A 89 -5.76 -5.64 10.28
C GLN A 89 -6.23 -7.06 10.62
N ARG A 90 -7.30 -7.52 9.96
CA ARG A 90 -7.83 -8.87 10.16
C ARG A 90 -6.81 -9.94 9.77
N ARG A 91 -6.07 -9.74 8.67
CA ARG A 91 -5.00 -10.67 8.26
C ARG A 91 -3.90 -10.72 9.30
N ALA A 92 -3.44 -9.54 9.74
CA ALA A 92 -2.41 -9.45 10.75
C ALA A 92 -2.82 -10.12 12.07
N ALA A 93 -4.09 -10.01 12.47
CA ALA A 93 -4.63 -10.68 13.65
C ALA A 93 -4.61 -12.21 13.51
N ILE A 94 -5.11 -12.73 12.38
CA ILE A 94 -5.12 -14.18 12.11
C ILE A 94 -3.69 -14.73 12.03
N GLU A 95 -2.80 -14.05 11.29
CA GLU A 95 -1.40 -14.47 11.12
C GLU A 95 -0.63 -14.46 12.45
N ALA A 96 -0.89 -13.47 13.32
CA ALA A 96 -0.29 -13.45 14.65
C ALA A 96 -0.77 -14.63 15.51
N ARG A 97 -2.07 -14.96 15.49
CA ARG A 97 -2.61 -16.13 16.20
C ARG A 97 -2.06 -17.45 15.67
N LYS A 98 -1.86 -17.55 14.35
CA LYS A 98 -1.25 -18.72 13.68
C LYS A 98 0.28 -18.79 13.84
N GLY A 99 0.92 -17.80 14.48
CA GLY A 99 2.38 -17.76 14.65
C GLY A 99 3.16 -17.44 13.38
N ILE A 100 2.48 -17.02 12.30
CA ILE A 100 3.08 -16.63 11.02
C ILE A 100 3.76 -15.25 11.16
N ARG A 101 3.21 -14.38 12.01
CA ARG A 101 3.74 -13.04 12.32
C ARG A 101 3.92 -12.87 13.82
N ALA A 102 4.93 -12.08 14.22
CA ALA A 102 5.23 -11.82 15.63
C ALA A 102 4.18 -10.96 16.37
N ALA A 103 3.50 -10.02 15.69
CA ALA A 103 2.49 -9.14 16.28
C ALA A 103 1.36 -8.83 15.29
N SER A 104 0.14 -8.61 15.79
CA SER A 104 -1.01 -8.19 14.98
C SER A 104 -1.09 -6.68 14.76
N ARG A 105 -0.32 -5.89 15.52
CA ARG A 105 -0.29 -4.44 15.40
C ARG A 105 0.37 -4.05 14.08
N LEU A 106 -0.33 -3.23 13.31
CA LEU A 106 0.19 -2.57 12.11
C LEU A 106 0.45 -1.10 12.40
N ASN A 107 1.59 -0.60 11.94
CA ASN A 107 1.91 0.82 11.92
C ASN A 107 1.58 1.44 10.55
N GLU A 108 1.78 2.76 10.40
CA GLU A 108 1.44 3.45 9.15
C GLU A 108 2.33 3.05 7.97
N LEU A 109 3.59 2.68 8.24
CA LEU A 109 4.45 2.10 7.21
C LEU A 109 3.92 0.73 6.76
N ASP A 110 3.48 -0.13 7.68
CA ASP A 110 2.89 -1.43 7.33
C ASP A 110 1.66 -1.28 6.43
N TYR A 111 0.82 -0.26 6.66
CA TYR A 111 -0.30 0.03 5.78
C TYR A 111 0.17 0.47 4.40
N LEU A 112 1.10 1.43 4.33
CA LEU A 112 1.63 1.92 3.06
C LEU A 112 2.29 0.78 2.25
N LEU A 113 3.13 -0.04 2.89
CA LEU A 113 3.91 -1.08 2.22
C LEU A 113 3.11 -2.36 1.96
N GLY A 114 1.98 -2.57 2.63
CA GLY A 114 1.17 -3.78 2.50
C GLY A 114 0.11 -3.75 1.38
N VAL A 115 0.12 -2.71 0.54
CA VAL A 115 -0.65 -2.64 -0.71
C VAL A 115 0.18 -3.29 -1.84
N HIS A 116 -0.45 -4.08 -2.69
CA HIS A 116 0.25 -4.70 -3.82
C HIS A 116 0.63 -3.65 -4.86
N ASP A 117 1.89 -3.62 -5.32
CA ASP A 117 2.42 -2.55 -6.18
C ASP A 117 1.60 -2.34 -7.46
N THR A 118 1.20 -3.40 -8.13
CA THR A 118 0.38 -3.34 -9.36
C THR A 118 -1.00 -2.68 -9.18
N TYR A 119 -1.56 -2.64 -7.97
CA TYR A 119 -2.89 -2.07 -7.72
C TYR A 119 -2.83 -0.71 -7.03
N ARG A 120 -1.63 -0.18 -6.80
CA ARG A 120 -1.47 1.16 -6.27
C ARG A 120 -1.99 2.17 -7.26
N MET A 121 -2.68 3.18 -6.75
CA MET A 121 -3.11 4.31 -7.56
C MET A 121 -1.99 5.32 -7.74
N GLY A 122 -1.97 5.95 -8.91
CA GLY A 122 -0.97 6.96 -9.26
C GLY A 122 0.28 6.35 -9.90
N GLY A 123 1.35 7.13 -9.96
CA GLY A 123 2.63 6.69 -10.54
C GLY A 123 3.75 6.61 -9.51
N ILE A 124 3.43 6.52 -8.22
CA ILE A 124 4.44 6.36 -7.16
C ILE A 124 4.54 4.88 -6.81
N ARG A 125 5.76 4.36 -6.85
CA ARG A 125 6.09 2.97 -6.50
C ARG A 125 7.08 2.94 -5.36
N PHE A 126 7.08 1.85 -4.60
CA PHE A 126 7.89 1.73 -3.38
C PHE A 126 8.76 0.49 -3.44
N LYS A 127 9.94 0.61 -2.86
CA LYS A 127 10.92 -0.46 -2.83
C LYS A 127 11.68 -0.45 -1.52
N ARG A 128 11.89 -1.63 -0.93
CA ARG A 128 12.80 -1.73 0.23
C ARG A 128 14.23 -1.55 -0.24
N THR A 129 15.02 -0.80 0.51
CA THR A 129 16.43 -0.59 0.21
C THR A 129 17.15 -1.92 -0.03
N GLY A 130 17.78 -2.05 -1.20
CA GLY A 130 18.52 -3.26 -1.60
C GLY A 130 17.66 -4.39 -2.18
N SER A 131 16.33 -4.25 -2.26
CA SER A 131 15.50 -5.16 -3.05
C SER A 131 15.80 -5.03 -4.54
N ALA A 132 15.43 -6.00 -5.37
CA ALA A 132 15.35 -5.82 -6.83
C ALA A 132 13.92 -5.48 -7.25
N ALA A 133 12.94 -6.15 -6.64
CA ALA A 133 11.51 -5.99 -6.90
C ALA A 133 10.90 -4.81 -6.14
N PHE A 134 9.84 -4.24 -6.73
CA PHE A 134 8.91 -3.37 -6.02
C PHE A 134 8.11 -4.15 -4.98
N LEU A 135 7.46 -3.45 -4.05
CA LEU A 135 6.78 -4.08 -2.93
C LEU A 135 5.59 -4.95 -3.34
N ASP A 136 5.54 -6.17 -2.81
CA ASP A 136 4.44 -7.12 -2.97
C ASP A 136 4.09 -7.32 -4.46
N ASP A 137 4.97 -8.07 -5.14
CA ASP A 137 4.85 -8.50 -6.54
C ASP A 137 4.42 -9.97 -6.67
N SER A 138 3.88 -10.54 -5.58
CA SER A 138 3.56 -11.96 -5.53
C SER A 138 2.39 -12.29 -6.44
N ALA A 139 2.60 -13.20 -7.39
CA ALA A 139 1.55 -13.74 -8.25
C ALA A 139 0.42 -14.43 -7.46
N GLU A 140 0.65 -14.86 -6.21
CA GLU A 140 -0.41 -15.39 -5.32
C GLU A 140 -1.47 -14.32 -5.03
N PHE A 141 -1.10 -13.04 -5.12
CA PHE A 141 -1.95 -11.89 -4.90
C PHE A 141 -2.24 -11.12 -6.19
N ALA A 142 -2.24 -11.81 -7.35
CA ALA A 142 -2.69 -11.25 -8.61
C ALA A 142 -4.20 -10.90 -8.58
N ALA A 143 -4.61 -9.88 -9.34
CA ALA A 143 -6.00 -9.47 -9.44
C ALA A 143 -6.82 -10.64 -10.01
N PRO A 144 -7.91 -11.05 -9.32
CA PRO A 144 -8.75 -12.14 -9.80
C PRO A 144 -9.42 -11.75 -11.12
N PRO A 145 -9.76 -12.73 -11.97
CA PRO A 145 -10.48 -12.46 -13.21
C PRO A 145 -11.87 -11.89 -12.91
N MET A 146 -12.38 -11.04 -13.81
CA MET A 146 -13.72 -10.44 -13.69
C MET A 146 -14.84 -11.50 -13.60
N ALA A 147 -14.61 -12.72 -14.08
CA ALA A 147 -15.53 -13.84 -13.89
C ALA A 147 -15.78 -14.22 -12.40
N SER A 148 -14.83 -13.90 -11.50
CA SER A 148 -14.92 -14.19 -10.06
C SER A 148 -15.73 -13.17 -9.25
N LEU A 149 -16.39 -12.19 -9.89
CA LEU A 149 -17.11 -11.11 -9.20
C LEU A 149 -18.14 -11.63 -8.16
N ARG A 150 -18.90 -12.68 -8.49
CA ARG A 150 -19.87 -13.27 -7.55
C ARG A 150 -19.21 -13.86 -6.30
N GLU A 151 -18.05 -14.47 -6.46
CA GLU A 151 -17.30 -15.03 -5.34
C GLU A 151 -16.70 -13.92 -4.47
N LEU A 152 -16.22 -12.84 -5.09
CA LEU A 152 -15.70 -11.66 -4.39
C LEU A 152 -16.81 -10.93 -3.62
N GLU A 153 -17.99 -10.76 -4.22
CA GLU A 153 -19.16 -10.19 -3.55
C GLU A 153 -19.56 -11.04 -2.35
N TYR A 154 -19.66 -12.36 -2.53
CA TYR A 154 -19.97 -13.27 -1.43
C TYR A 154 -18.93 -13.18 -0.31
N ALA A 155 -17.64 -13.24 -0.66
CA ALA A 155 -16.54 -13.08 0.29
C ALA A 155 -16.65 -11.75 1.06
N ALA A 156 -16.92 -10.64 0.38
CA ALA A 156 -17.09 -9.33 1.00
C ALA A 156 -18.24 -9.33 2.02
N ILE A 157 -19.38 -9.90 1.67
CA ILE A 157 -20.54 -10.04 2.57
C ILE A 157 -20.18 -10.86 3.81
N GLN A 158 -19.45 -11.97 3.66
CA GLN A 158 -19.06 -12.80 4.82
C GLN A 158 -18.05 -12.10 5.72
N ILE A 159 -17.09 -11.38 5.13
CA ILE A 159 -16.15 -10.54 5.88
C ILE A 159 -16.90 -9.42 6.61
N GLU A 160 -17.89 -8.77 6.00
CA GLU A 160 -18.69 -7.74 6.67
C GLU A 160 -19.52 -8.27 7.85
N LYS A 161 -20.00 -9.52 7.80
CA LYS A 161 -20.70 -10.16 8.93
C LYS A 161 -19.80 -10.38 10.15
N ASP A 162 -18.51 -10.58 9.91
CA ASP A 162 -17.49 -10.82 10.95
C ASP A 162 -17.72 -12.04 11.84
N ASP A 163 -18.43 -13.04 11.32
CA ASP A 163 -18.67 -14.32 11.98
C ASP A 163 -17.53 -15.32 11.67
N ASN A 164 -17.20 -16.20 12.63
CA ASN A 164 -16.24 -17.31 12.45
C ASN A 164 -14.85 -16.88 11.91
N ILE A 165 -14.29 -15.79 12.46
CA ILE A 165 -13.02 -15.16 12.04
C ILE A 165 -11.83 -16.13 12.02
N ASP A 166 -11.84 -17.15 12.88
CA ASP A 166 -10.75 -18.14 12.99
C ASP A 166 -10.88 -19.32 12.01
N SER A 167 -11.94 -19.37 11.20
CA SER A 167 -12.11 -20.42 10.20
C SER A 167 -11.14 -20.25 9.02
N ASP A 168 -10.73 -21.37 8.43
CA ASP A 168 -9.92 -21.34 7.21
C ASP A 168 -10.69 -20.76 6.02
N GLU A 169 -12.02 -20.84 6.02
CA GLU A 169 -12.88 -20.22 5.01
C GLU A 169 -12.84 -18.70 5.10
N TYR A 170 -12.92 -18.13 6.31
CA TYR A 170 -12.74 -16.70 6.52
C TYR A 170 -11.36 -16.23 6.06
N TYR A 171 -10.31 -16.99 6.41
CA TYR A 171 -8.95 -16.67 5.96
C TYR A 171 -8.80 -16.74 4.43
N ARG A 172 -9.48 -17.69 3.77
CA ARG A 172 -9.53 -17.78 2.31
C ARG A 172 -10.21 -16.56 1.69
N TRP A 173 -11.39 -16.16 2.18
CA TRP A 173 -12.08 -14.94 1.69
C TRP A 173 -11.22 -13.69 1.90
N LEU A 174 -10.54 -13.61 3.03
CA LEU A 174 -9.65 -12.50 3.33
C LEU A 174 -8.48 -12.43 2.34
N LYS A 175 -7.84 -13.57 2.03
CA LYS A 175 -6.80 -13.64 0.99
C LYS A 175 -7.33 -13.20 -0.38
N MET A 176 -8.54 -13.62 -0.75
CA MET A 176 -9.18 -13.24 -2.01
C MET A 176 -9.43 -11.73 -2.12
N LEU A 177 -9.67 -11.03 -1.01
CA LEU A 177 -10.03 -9.61 -0.98
C LEU A 177 -8.84 -8.66 -0.74
N ILE A 178 -7.81 -9.08 0.01
CA ILE A 178 -6.63 -8.25 0.29
C ILE A 178 -5.82 -7.97 -0.96
N SER A 179 -5.63 -9.02 -1.77
CA SER A 179 -4.89 -8.96 -3.01
C SER A 179 -5.40 -7.83 -3.92
N PRO A 180 -6.70 -7.76 -4.25
CA PRO A 180 -7.22 -6.72 -5.13
C PRO A 180 -7.68 -5.41 -4.45
N GLY A 181 -7.90 -5.40 -3.14
CA GLY A 181 -8.67 -4.34 -2.47
C GLY A 181 -7.90 -3.14 -1.91
N SER A 182 -6.59 -3.03 -2.16
CA SER A 182 -5.70 -2.29 -1.24
C SER A 182 -5.34 -0.84 -1.58
N SER A 183 -5.88 -0.19 -2.63
CA SER A 183 -5.49 1.22 -2.94
C SER A 183 -6.59 2.18 -3.39
N LEU A 184 -7.87 1.84 -3.25
CA LEU A 184 -8.94 2.61 -3.89
C LEU A 184 -9.81 3.28 -2.82
N GLY A 185 -9.73 4.59 -2.63
CA GLY A 185 -10.42 5.33 -1.55
C GLY A 185 -11.91 4.97 -1.32
N GLY A 186 -12.35 4.94 -0.06
CA GLY A 186 -13.76 4.71 0.37
C GLY A 186 -13.90 3.83 1.62
N ALA A 187 -15.15 3.39 1.91
CA ALA A 187 -15.48 2.56 3.08
C ALA A 187 -16.33 1.32 2.78
N ARG A 188 -16.67 1.11 1.50
CA ARG A 188 -17.44 -0.04 1.01
C ARG A 188 -16.49 -1.09 0.41
N PRO A 189 -16.88 -2.38 0.41
CA PRO A 189 -16.11 -3.42 -0.25
C PRO A 189 -15.82 -3.08 -1.71
N LYS A 190 -14.59 -3.38 -2.14
CA LYS A 190 -14.12 -3.21 -3.52
C LYS A 190 -12.93 -4.13 -3.78
N ALA A 191 -12.69 -4.37 -5.06
CA ALA A 191 -11.58 -5.18 -5.54
C ALA A 191 -11.15 -4.71 -6.94
N CYS A 192 -9.84 -4.66 -7.18
CA CYS A 192 -9.29 -4.75 -8.54
C CYS A 192 -9.59 -6.12 -9.17
N VAL A 193 -10.07 -6.13 -10.40
CA VAL A 193 -10.29 -7.36 -11.19
C VAL A 193 -9.67 -7.20 -12.56
N ALA A 194 -9.20 -8.29 -13.16
CA ALA A 194 -8.66 -8.28 -14.52
C ALA A 194 -9.71 -8.72 -15.54
N ASP A 195 -9.81 -8.04 -16.68
CA ASP A 195 -10.59 -8.53 -17.81
C ASP A 195 -9.85 -9.61 -18.62
N GLU A 196 -10.45 -10.08 -19.71
CA GLU A 196 -9.88 -11.12 -20.59
C GLU A 196 -8.59 -10.67 -21.29
N GLN A 197 -8.33 -9.36 -21.36
CA GLN A 197 -7.12 -8.77 -21.94
C GLN A 197 -6.08 -8.45 -20.86
N GLY A 198 -6.35 -8.76 -19.58
CA GLY A 198 -5.47 -8.47 -18.46
C GLY A 198 -5.50 -7.00 -18.02
N GLN A 199 -6.44 -6.19 -18.51
CA GLN A 199 -6.59 -4.81 -18.03
C GLN A 199 -7.26 -4.81 -16.66
N LEU A 200 -6.82 -3.90 -15.80
CA LEU A 200 -7.30 -3.78 -14.43
C LEU A 200 -8.55 -2.89 -14.36
N TRP A 201 -9.55 -3.38 -13.66
CA TRP A 201 -10.84 -2.72 -13.42
C TRP A 201 -11.14 -2.67 -11.93
N ILE A 202 -12.02 -1.75 -11.54
CA ILE A 202 -12.48 -1.63 -10.15
C ILE A 202 -13.91 -2.16 -10.05
N ALA A 203 -14.09 -3.21 -9.25
CA ALA A 203 -15.39 -3.69 -8.82
C ALA A 203 -15.82 -2.96 -7.54
N LYS A 204 -17.06 -2.42 -7.51
CA LYS A 204 -17.63 -1.64 -6.41
C LYS A 204 -19.06 -2.06 -6.11
#